data_AF-D8FA83-F1
#
_entry.id   AF-D8FA83-F1
#
_cell.length_a   1.000
_cell.length_b   1.000
_cell.length_c   1.000
_cell.angle_alpha   90.00
_cell.angle_beta   90.00
_cell.angle_gamma   90.00
#
_symmetry.space_group_name_H-M   'P 1'
#
loop_
_entity.id
_entity.type
_entity.pdbx_description
1 polymer ?
#
loop_
_entity_poly.entity_id
_entity_poly.type
_entity_poly.pdbx_seq_one_letter_code
_entity_poly.pdbx_strand_id
1 'polypeptide(L)'
;MKIKRILLLLMVILSAGCATTTPKPSPPPVQPPVREEGITLNINLSDLEARIRSLKKLQENKELSEKDQRAVTALLDTYRLLEKTAAGPANEKAIRTLTRSLYETTSLLEKGYFQKTDKSSGEENSFTDYIQSKNEILNLYLDRNFSGVIQRCLALQTRFPGGFTPEIGMVFAYSLAEDGMPEEAVEVASEIAGTIERSPDLMQLRADIARWQLATGKRAQAVKTLEKISSIQNDRINMINDLDKQIEETPREPDQVHRSMFQAPEGTEPQTFDPQMISLQEEVDSLVRDHKFAKAKELLLKEKAIREEGPETEYIDRALKNVDEAQTAYEENMKIKLAYQKETFGTAEKLFEEEDYQGTIKTLAMLEKTQGLDAAAMDLRDRAMENLINRERNRAAEIFLEAKKNKDPKKKKELFETSYNILKKLVEDYPASPLKEKLISNMAIVQGEIEKLP
;
A
#
# COMPACT_ATOMS: atom_id res chain seq x y z
N MET A 1 66.84 63.24 33.92
CA MET A 1 65.70 62.28 33.88
C MET A 1 64.39 62.81 33.25
N LYS A 2 64.31 64.05 32.73
CA LYS A 2 63.06 64.57 32.12
C LYS A 2 62.98 64.46 30.59
N ILE A 3 64.10 64.27 29.89
CA ILE A 3 64.14 64.19 28.42
C ILE A 3 63.77 62.78 27.89
N LYS A 4 64.08 61.71 28.63
CA LYS A 4 63.70 60.33 28.26
C LYS A 4 62.20 60.04 28.41
N ARG A 5 61.45 60.84 29.20
CA ARG A 5 59.98 60.70 29.33
C ARG A 5 59.22 61.42 28.22
N ILE A 6 59.78 62.48 27.65
CA ILE A 6 59.17 63.21 26.52
C ILE A 6 59.34 62.41 25.21
N LEU A 7 60.47 61.71 25.04
CA LEU A 7 60.68 60.85 23.87
C LEU A 7 59.76 59.61 23.83
N LEU A 8 59.37 59.09 25.01
CA LEU A 8 58.44 57.96 25.11
C LEU A 8 56.98 58.37 24.87
N LEU A 9 56.63 59.64 25.16
CA LEU A 9 55.29 60.17 24.90
C LEU A 9 55.07 60.51 23.42
N LEU A 10 56.14 60.87 22.69
CA LEU A 10 56.07 61.19 21.26
C LEU A 10 55.95 59.95 20.36
N MET A 11 56.42 58.77 20.81
CA MET A 11 56.23 57.51 20.08
C MET A 11 54.80 56.96 20.17
N VAL A 12 54.03 57.32 21.21
CA VAL A 12 52.66 56.81 21.40
C VAL A 12 51.64 57.57 20.53
N ILE A 13 51.95 58.80 20.09
CA ILE A 13 51.03 59.62 19.30
C ILE A 13 51.16 59.36 17.79
N LEU A 14 52.24 58.70 17.33
CA LEU A 14 52.46 58.39 15.90
C LEU A 14 51.89 57.05 15.42
N SER A 15 51.23 56.27 16.30
CA SER A 15 50.53 55.01 15.90
C SER A 15 49.00 55.12 15.89
N ALA A 16 48.43 56.30 16.19
CA ALA A 16 47.00 56.56 16.07
C ALA A 16 46.69 57.22 14.71
N GLY A 17 46.71 56.42 13.63
CA GLY A 17 46.54 56.97 12.29
C GLY A 17 46.38 55.96 11.15
N CYS A 18 45.67 54.85 11.35
CA CYS A 18 45.04 54.14 10.23
C CYS A 18 43.53 54.16 10.44
N ALA A 19 42.89 55.18 9.86
CA ALA A 19 41.46 55.20 9.65
C ALA A 19 41.11 54.18 8.57
N THR A 20 40.83 52.95 8.96
CA THR A 20 40.00 52.05 8.16
C THR A 20 38.56 52.29 8.57
N THR A 21 37.80 52.89 7.65
CA THR A 21 36.34 52.95 7.72
C THR A 21 35.81 51.52 7.79
N THR A 22 35.41 51.07 8.98
CA THR A 22 34.62 49.86 9.12
C THR A 22 33.33 50.04 8.34
N PRO A 23 32.99 49.16 7.39
CA PRO A 23 31.66 49.14 6.82
C PRO A 23 30.68 48.99 7.98
N LYS A 24 29.62 49.80 7.97
CA LYS A 24 28.46 49.62 8.84
C LYS A 24 28.16 48.10 8.88
N PRO A 25 28.08 47.46 10.05
CA PRO A 25 27.81 46.02 10.10
C PRO A 25 26.51 45.81 9.35
N SER A 26 26.61 45.13 8.21
CA SER A 26 25.44 44.58 7.55
C SER A 26 24.68 43.81 8.63
N PRO A 27 23.36 44.00 8.79
CA PRO A 27 22.60 43.12 9.65
C PRO A 27 22.99 41.68 9.27
N PRO A 28 23.25 40.80 10.25
CA PRO A 28 23.56 39.42 9.95
C PRO A 28 22.52 38.95 8.93
N PRO A 29 22.92 38.24 7.85
CA PRO A 29 21.94 37.72 6.91
C PRO A 29 20.89 37.04 7.76
N VAL A 30 19.63 37.50 7.64
CA VAL A 30 18.50 36.93 8.36
C VAL A 30 18.60 35.45 8.04
N GLN A 31 19.09 34.66 8.99
CA GLN A 31 19.10 33.23 8.82
C GLN A 31 17.63 32.92 8.60
N PRO A 32 17.27 32.29 7.46
CA PRO A 32 15.90 31.83 7.31
C PRO A 32 15.59 31.04 8.57
N PRO A 33 14.40 31.26 9.19
CA PRO A 33 14.06 30.63 10.46
C PRO A 33 14.46 29.17 10.35
N VAL A 34 15.31 28.71 11.27
CA VAL A 34 15.78 27.32 11.34
C VAL A 34 14.53 26.47 11.18
N ARG A 35 14.34 25.90 9.99
CA ARG A 35 13.22 25.00 9.75
C ARG A 35 13.51 23.85 10.69
N GLU A 36 12.66 23.65 11.69
CA GLU A 36 12.76 22.46 12.53
C GLU A 36 12.77 21.25 11.59
N GLU A 37 13.90 20.54 11.52
CA GLU A 37 14.07 19.32 10.73
C GLU A 37 13.22 18.23 11.38
N GLY A 38 11.91 18.26 11.12
CA GLY A 38 10.97 17.24 11.54
C GLY A 38 10.84 16.14 10.49
N ILE A 39 10.52 14.94 10.94
CA ILE A 39 10.25 13.79 10.05
C ILE A 39 8.84 13.96 9.50
N THR A 40 8.68 13.89 8.19
CA THR A 40 7.37 13.85 7.54
C THR A 40 6.83 12.43 7.52
N LEU A 41 5.64 12.23 8.08
CA LEU A 41 4.96 10.94 8.02
C LEU A 41 4.21 10.85 6.68
N ASN A 42 4.57 9.87 5.84
CA ASN A 42 3.89 9.63 4.58
C ASN A 42 2.60 8.83 4.82
N ILE A 43 1.52 9.53 5.19
CA ILE A 43 0.23 8.94 5.53
C ILE A 43 -0.85 9.59 4.67
N ASN A 44 -1.73 8.77 4.10
CA ASN A 44 -2.92 9.28 3.40
C ASN A 44 -3.92 9.86 4.42
N LEU A 45 -4.01 11.18 4.49
CA LEU A 45 -4.89 11.88 5.42
C LEU A 45 -6.38 11.62 5.14
N SER A 46 -6.78 11.39 3.88
CA SER A 46 -8.19 11.16 3.54
C SER A 46 -8.71 9.82 4.07
N ASP A 47 -7.88 8.77 3.98
CA ASP A 47 -8.18 7.45 4.57
C ASP A 47 -8.23 7.51 6.10
N LEU A 48 -7.33 8.29 6.70
CA LEU A 48 -7.28 8.50 8.14
C LEU A 48 -8.55 9.20 8.66
N GLU A 49 -8.98 10.27 7.99
CA GLU A 49 -10.23 10.96 8.31
C GLU A 49 -11.45 10.05 8.17
N ALA A 50 -11.49 9.22 7.11
CA ALA A 50 -12.56 8.25 6.92
C ALA A 50 -12.64 7.25 8.08
N ARG A 51 -11.50 6.75 8.56
CA ARG A 51 -11.42 5.88 9.75
C ARG A 51 -11.87 6.59 11.02
N ILE A 52 -11.45 7.85 11.24
CA ILE A 52 -11.88 8.67 12.37
C ILE A 52 -13.41 8.85 12.36
N ARG A 53 -14.00 9.16 11.20
CA ARG A 53 -15.47 9.29 11.05
C ARG A 53 -16.20 7.98 11.37
N SER A 54 -15.70 6.85 10.87
CA SER A 54 -16.28 5.53 11.15
C SER A 54 -16.23 5.17 12.64
N LEU A 55 -15.11 5.43 13.32
CA LEU A 55 -14.98 5.18 14.76
C LEU A 55 -15.86 6.10 15.60
N LYS A 56 -16.06 7.37 15.21
CA LYS A 56 -17.03 8.25 15.88
C LYS A 56 -18.45 7.70 15.79
N LYS A 57 -18.88 7.27 14.60
CA LYS A 57 -20.20 6.63 14.42
C LYS A 57 -20.34 5.37 15.28
N LEU A 58 -19.28 4.58 15.38
CA LEU A 58 -19.28 3.38 16.22
C LEU A 58 -19.37 3.73 17.72
N GLN A 59 -18.69 4.79 18.16
CA GLN A 59 -18.73 5.29 19.54
C GLN A 59 -20.12 5.80 19.96
N GLU A 60 -20.90 6.32 19.01
CA GLU A 60 -22.29 6.77 19.22
C GLU A 60 -23.27 5.60 19.41
N ASN A 61 -22.87 4.37 19.08
CA ASN A 61 -23.70 3.19 19.31
C ASN A 61 -23.71 2.80 20.80
N LYS A 62 -24.90 2.85 21.42
CA LYS A 62 -25.11 2.52 22.84
C LYS A 62 -25.06 1.02 23.15
N GLU A 63 -24.96 0.16 22.15
CA GLU A 63 -24.92 -1.30 22.32
C GLU A 63 -23.51 -1.85 22.57
N LEU A 64 -22.47 -1.00 22.57
CA LEU A 64 -21.11 -1.42 22.83
C LEU A 64 -20.90 -1.79 24.31
N SER A 65 -20.16 -2.87 24.56
CA SER A 65 -19.68 -3.18 25.90
C SER A 65 -18.71 -2.11 26.40
N GLU A 66 -18.57 -1.91 27.71
CA GLU A 66 -17.60 -0.96 28.28
C GLU A 66 -16.15 -1.23 27.84
N LYS A 67 -15.82 -2.49 27.53
CA LYS A 67 -14.51 -2.89 27.03
C LYS A 67 -14.33 -2.44 25.57
N ASP A 68 -15.34 -2.67 24.73
CA ASP A 68 -15.31 -2.26 23.33
C ASP A 68 -15.37 -0.73 23.21
N GLN A 69 -16.10 -0.04 24.09
CA GLN A 69 -16.14 1.42 24.15
C GLN A 69 -14.78 2.03 24.52
N ARG A 70 -14.04 1.41 25.46
CA ARG A 70 -12.65 1.79 25.77
C ARG A 70 -11.72 1.59 24.57
N ALA A 71 -11.86 0.47 23.84
CA ALA A 71 -11.06 0.19 22.66
C ALA A 71 -11.31 1.19 21.52
N VAL A 72 -12.58 1.49 21.24
CA VAL A 72 -12.98 2.48 20.23
C VAL A 72 -12.45 3.87 20.60
N THR A 73 -12.52 4.25 21.87
CA THR A 73 -12.00 5.54 22.35
C THR A 73 -10.49 5.64 22.19
N ALA A 74 -9.74 4.62 22.62
CA ALA A 74 -8.28 4.57 22.47
C ALA A 74 -7.82 4.62 21.00
N LEU A 75 -8.53 3.90 20.11
CA LEU A 75 -8.31 3.95 18.67
C LEU A 75 -8.57 5.35 18.09
N LEU A 76 -9.69 5.96 18.49
CA LEU A 76 -10.06 7.29 18.00
C LEU A 76 -9.03 8.34 18.42
N ASP A 77 -8.57 8.30 19.66
CA ASP A 77 -7.57 9.24 20.19
C ASP A 77 -6.21 9.02 19.52
N THR A 78 -5.82 7.77 19.29
CA THR A 78 -4.58 7.44 18.57
C THR A 78 -4.63 7.91 17.12
N TYR A 79 -5.75 7.73 16.42
CA TYR A 79 -5.88 8.22 15.04
C TYR A 79 -5.91 9.75 14.95
N ARG A 80 -6.51 10.44 15.93
CA ARG A 80 -6.42 11.91 16.03
C ARG A 80 -4.98 12.38 16.31
N LEU A 81 -4.26 11.66 17.15
CA LEU A 81 -2.86 11.95 17.40
C LEU A 81 -2.01 11.74 16.14
N LEU A 82 -2.29 10.67 15.37
CA LEU A 82 -1.67 10.40 14.08
C LEU A 82 -1.96 11.53 13.08
N GLU A 83 -3.22 11.96 12.97
CA GLU A 83 -3.67 13.06 12.10
C GLU A 83 -2.91 14.36 12.44
N LYS A 84 -2.86 14.70 13.73
CA LYS A 84 -2.12 15.89 14.21
C LYS A 84 -0.61 15.79 13.92
N THR A 85 -0.04 14.61 14.06
CA THR A 85 1.40 14.38 13.85
C THR A 85 1.75 14.34 12.36
N ALA A 86 0.84 13.91 11.51
CA ALA A 86 1.01 13.85 10.05
C ALA A 86 0.75 15.19 9.35
N ALA A 87 0.07 16.13 10.00
CA ALA A 87 -0.22 17.46 9.45
C ALA A 87 1.00 18.37 9.25
N GLY A 88 2.19 17.95 9.69
CA GLY A 88 3.44 18.70 9.51
C GLY A 88 4.69 17.90 9.89
N PRO A 89 5.87 18.54 9.90
CA PRO A 89 7.11 17.91 10.35
C PRO A 89 6.99 17.52 11.82
N ALA A 90 7.09 16.23 12.12
CA ALA A 90 7.00 15.73 13.48
C ALA A 90 8.38 15.78 14.15
N ASN A 91 8.46 16.41 15.31
CA ASN A 91 9.66 16.32 16.15
C ASN A 91 9.71 14.99 16.91
N GLU A 92 10.89 14.66 17.44
CA GLU A 92 11.13 13.39 18.13
C GLU A 92 10.14 13.11 19.27
N LYS A 93 9.74 14.15 20.02
CA LYS A 93 8.77 14.03 21.11
C LYS A 93 7.38 13.65 20.60
N ALA A 94 6.94 14.26 19.50
CA ALA A 94 5.65 13.93 18.87
C ALA A 94 5.65 12.48 18.37
N ILE A 95 6.74 12.05 17.74
CA ILE A 95 6.91 10.66 17.27
C ILE A 95 6.89 9.68 18.43
N ARG A 96 7.66 9.92 19.51
CA ARG A 96 7.64 9.06 20.71
C ARG A 96 6.23 8.95 21.31
N THR A 97 5.50 10.06 21.37
CA THR A 97 4.12 10.09 21.88
C THR A 97 3.19 9.26 21.00
N LEU A 98 3.30 9.41 19.68
CA LEU A 98 2.51 8.65 18.72
C LEU A 98 2.82 7.15 18.78
N THR A 99 4.10 6.77 18.80
CA THR A 99 4.53 5.37 18.92
C THR A 99 3.96 4.72 20.17
N ARG A 100 4.02 5.42 21.32
CA ARG A 100 3.43 4.93 22.58
C ARG A 100 1.92 4.71 22.44
N SER A 101 1.20 5.70 21.91
CA SER A 101 -0.26 5.63 21.72
C SER A 101 -0.69 4.46 20.81
N LEU A 102 0.03 4.27 19.69
CA LEU A 102 -0.22 3.17 18.76
C LEU A 102 -0.04 1.82 19.44
N TYR A 103 1.05 1.67 20.19
CA TYR A 103 1.37 0.40 20.83
C TYR A 103 0.42 0.04 21.99
N GLU A 104 0.07 1.03 22.82
CA GLU A 104 -0.89 0.85 23.90
C GLU A 104 -2.27 0.45 23.35
N THR A 105 -2.70 1.08 22.26
CA THR A 105 -3.97 0.78 21.60
C THR A 105 -3.96 -0.63 20.99
N THR A 106 -2.90 -1.00 20.28
CA THR A 106 -2.77 -2.37 19.74
C THR A 106 -2.74 -3.41 20.86
N SER A 107 -2.00 -3.16 21.94
CA SER A 107 -1.97 -4.02 23.12
C SER A 107 -3.36 -4.21 23.75
N LEU A 108 -4.15 -3.13 23.81
CA LEU A 108 -5.51 -3.17 24.33
C LEU A 108 -6.45 -3.98 23.43
N LEU A 109 -6.29 -3.89 22.10
CA LEU A 109 -7.05 -4.70 21.13
C LEU A 109 -6.65 -6.18 21.18
N GLU A 110 -5.34 -6.48 21.27
CA GLU A 110 -4.81 -7.83 21.44
C GLU A 110 -5.42 -8.49 22.70
N LYS A 111 -5.34 -7.83 23.86
CA LYS A 111 -6.03 -8.29 25.09
C LYS A 111 -7.54 -8.43 24.89
N GLY A 112 -8.12 -7.51 24.11
CA GLY A 112 -9.52 -7.50 23.71
C GLY A 112 -9.98 -8.80 23.05
N TYR A 113 -9.25 -9.18 22.00
CA TYR A 113 -9.53 -10.31 21.12
C TYR A 113 -9.27 -11.65 21.79
N PHE A 114 -8.09 -11.84 22.40
CA PHE A 114 -7.71 -13.14 22.96
C PHE A 114 -8.51 -13.53 24.22
N GLN A 115 -8.95 -12.55 25.03
CA GLN A 115 -9.86 -12.81 26.15
C GLN A 115 -11.27 -13.24 25.70
N LYS A 116 -11.69 -12.93 24.45
CA LYS A 116 -12.98 -13.39 23.92
C LYS A 116 -12.89 -14.83 23.39
N THR A 117 -11.71 -15.27 22.94
CA THR A 117 -11.48 -16.62 22.39
C THR A 117 -11.15 -17.67 23.46
N ASP A 118 -10.46 -17.30 24.55
CA ASP A 118 -9.98 -18.25 25.58
C ASP A 118 -10.89 -18.35 26.81
N LYS A 119 -12.14 -18.77 26.63
CA LYS A 119 -13.01 -19.11 27.78
C LYS A 119 -12.72 -20.50 28.40
N SER A 120 -11.67 -21.22 27.99
CA SER A 120 -11.49 -22.64 28.35
C SER A 120 -10.08 -23.11 28.77
N SER A 121 -9.07 -22.26 28.95
CA SER A 121 -7.76 -22.71 29.46
C SER A 121 -7.15 -21.73 30.45
N GLY A 122 -6.41 -22.23 31.44
CA GLY A 122 -5.68 -21.44 32.46
C GLY A 122 -4.49 -20.63 31.91
N GLU A 123 -4.52 -20.27 30.61
CA GLU A 123 -3.46 -19.58 29.87
C GLU A 123 -3.64 -18.05 29.86
N GLU A 124 -4.74 -17.53 30.39
CA GLU A 124 -5.09 -16.09 30.41
C GLU A 124 -4.02 -15.22 31.12
N ASN A 125 -3.34 -15.77 32.13
CA ASN A 125 -2.22 -15.12 32.81
C ASN A 125 -0.94 -15.07 31.95
N SER A 126 -0.70 -16.07 31.11
CA SER A 126 0.49 -16.17 30.26
C SER A 126 0.47 -15.11 29.15
N PHE A 127 -0.68 -14.91 28.50
CA PHE A 127 -0.81 -13.90 27.45
C PHE A 127 -0.82 -12.47 28.01
N THR A 128 -1.46 -12.24 29.14
CA THR A 128 -1.45 -10.91 29.78
C THR A 128 -0.03 -10.49 30.18
N ASP A 129 0.74 -11.43 30.73
CA ASP A 129 2.16 -11.23 31.08
C ASP A 129 3.03 -11.00 29.85
N TYR A 130 2.73 -11.67 28.73
CA TYR A 130 3.39 -11.43 27.44
C TYR A 130 3.16 -9.98 26.96
N ILE A 131 1.91 -9.52 26.94
CA ILE A 131 1.58 -8.14 26.54
C ILE A 131 2.22 -7.12 27.49
N GLN A 132 2.24 -7.39 28.79
CA GLN A 132 2.91 -6.52 29.75
C GLN A 132 4.42 -6.42 29.44
N SER A 133 5.08 -7.56 29.22
CA SER A 133 6.52 -7.60 28.92
C SER A 133 6.85 -6.83 27.63
N LYS A 134 5.98 -6.96 26.62
CA LYS A 134 5.99 -6.18 25.37
C LYS A 134 5.96 -4.67 25.62
N ASN A 135 5.04 -4.19 26.47
CA ASN A 135 4.92 -2.78 26.83
C ASN A 135 6.12 -2.26 27.63
N GLU A 136 6.66 -3.07 28.54
CA GLU A 136 7.88 -2.73 29.30
C GLU A 136 9.08 -2.51 28.37
N ILE A 137 9.27 -3.42 27.40
CA ILE A 137 10.32 -3.31 26.38
C ILE A 137 10.20 -1.99 25.62
N LEU A 138 9.01 -1.67 25.12
CA LEU A 138 8.82 -0.43 24.36
C LEU A 138 9.06 0.81 25.22
N ASN A 139 8.58 0.83 26.46
CA ASN A 139 8.79 1.98 27.34
C ASN A 139 10.27 2.22 27.61
N LEU A 140 11.04 1.16 27.88
CA LEU A 140 12.50 1.25 28.05
C LEU A 140 13.17 1.80 26.79
N TYR A 141 12.74 1.35 25.61
CA TYR A 141 13.25 1.86 24.32
C TYR A 141 12.92 3.35 24.13
N LEU A 142 11.68 3.75 24.44
CA LEU A 142 11.23 5.14 24.39
C LEU A 142 11.88 6.03 25.45
N ASP A 143 12.49 5.45 26.48
CA ASP A 143 13.29 6.18 27.47
C ASP A 143 14.80 6.11 27.17
N ARG A 144 15.18 5.55 26.01
CA ARG A 144 16.58 5.31 25.58
C ARG A 144 17.38 4.44 26.56
N ASN A 145 16.72 3.59 27.33
CA ASN A 145 17.36 2.61 28.21
C ASN A 145 17.64 1.31 27.45
N PHE A 146 18.62 1.35 26.53
CA PHE A 146 18.91 0.24 25.61
C PHE A 146 19.38 -1.04 26.31
N SER A 147 20.20 -0.92 27.35
CA SER A 147 20.61 -2.07 28.18
C SER A 147 19.41 -2.74 28.88
N GLY A 148 18.46 -1.93 29.37
CA GLY A 148 17.19 -2.43 29.90
C GLY A 148 16.34 -3.15 28.85
N VAL A 149 16.27 -2.61 27.62
CA VAL A 149 15.60 -3.26 26.49
C VAL A 149 16.21 -4.62 26.19
N ILE A 150 17.55 -4.69 26.07
CA ILE A 150 18.29 -5.92 25.81
C ILE A 150 17.95 -7.00 26.84
N GLN A 151 18.04 -6.66 28.13
CA GLN A 151 17.73 -7.59 29.22
C GLN A 151 16.29 -8.10 29.16
N ARG A 152 15.33 -7.21 28.88
CA ARG A 152 13.91 -7.58 28.80
C ARG A 152 13.57 -8.40 27.56
N CYS A 153 14.19 -8.13 26.43
CA CYS A 153 14.06 -8.93 25.21
C CYS A 153 14.57 -10.36 25.41
N LEU A 154 15.73 -10.55 26.05
CA LEU A 154 16.27 -11.88 26.37
C LEU A 154 15.37 -12.65 27.36
N ALA A 155 14.85 -11.95 28.38
CA ALA A 155 13.90 -12.53 29.32
C ALA A 155 12.58 -12.93 28.63
N LEU A 156 12.08 -12.11 27.70
CA LEU A 156 10.89 -12.40 26.91
C LEU A 156 11.10 -13.65 26.05
N GLN A 157 12.23 -13.76 25.34
CA GLN A 157 12.55 -14.91 24.50
C GLN A 157 12.64 -16.22 25.30
N THR A 158 13.20 -16.15 26.52
CA THR A 158 13.30 -17.30 27.42
C THR A 158 11.92 -17.72 27.94
N ARG A 159 11.06 -16.75 28.28
CA ARG A 159 9.76 -17.00 28.89
C ARG A 159 8.69 -17.39 27.86
N PHE A 160 8.81 -16.92 26.62
CA PHE A 160 7.85 -17.13 25.54
C PHE A 160 8.59 -17.56 24.25
N PRO A 161 8.85 -18.86 24.06
CA PRO A 161 9.43 -19.37 22.81
C PRO A 161 8.50 -19.06 21.63
N GLY A 162 8.90 -18.13 20.75
CA GLY A 162 8.06 -17.62 19.66
C GLY A 162 7.35 -16.29 19.96
N GLY A 163 7.49 -15.72 21.16
CA GLY A 163 6.98 -14.39 21.52
C GLY A 163 7.80 -13.23 20.94
N PHE A 164 8.91 -13.54 20.27
CA PHE A 164 9.83 -12.57 19.70
C PHE A 164 9.37 -12.14 18.30
N THR A 165 8.38 -11.24 18.25
CA THR A 165 7.81 -10.77 16.98
C THR A 165 8.80 -9.86 16.24
N PRO A 166 8.63 -9.67 14.91
CA PRO A 166 9.50 -8.79 14.14
C PRO A 166 9.66 -7.38 14.70
N GLU A 167 8.60 -6.81 15.29
CA GLU A 167 8.63 -5.47 15.88
C GLU A 167 9.51 -5.40 17.13
N ILE A 168 9.39 -6.40 18.02
CA ILE A 168 10.25 -6.52 19.20
C ILE A 168 11.69 -6.81 18.79
N GLY A 169 11.87 -7.64 17.76
CA GLY A 169 13.17 -7.91 17.20
C GLY A 169 13.86 -6.68 16.64
N MET A 170 13.12 -5.79 15.96
CA MET A 170 13.68 -4.53 15.47
C MET A 170 14.13 -3.66 16.64
N VAL A 171 13.28 -3.48 17.65
CA VAL A 171 13.62 -2.74 18.88
C VAL A 171 14.86 -3.32 19.57
N PHE A 172 14.99 -4.65 19.59
CA PHE A 172 16.15 -5.33 20.14
C PHE A 172 17.43 -5.08 19.33
N ALA A 173 17.37 -5.24 18.00
CA ALA A 173 18.52 -5.00 17.13
C ALA A 173 19.04 -3.56 17.22
N TYR A 174 18.13 -2.56 17.22
CA TYR A 174 18.53 -1.17 17.43
C TYR A 174 19.14 -0.94 18.80
N SER A 175 18.58 -1.54 19.85
CA SER A 175 19.12 -1.39 21.20
C SER A 175 20.52 -2.02 21.34
N LEU A 176 20.76 -3.18 20.72
CA LEU A 176 22.09 -3.79 20.63
C LEU A 176 23.09 -2.88 19.93
N ALA A 177 22.73 -2.29 18.79
CA ALA A 177 23.60 -1.37 18.07
C ALA A 177 23.95 -0.12 18.91
N GLU A 178 22.96 0.48 19.57
CA GLU A 178 23.17 1.66 20.43
C GLU A 178 23.97 1.35 21.71
N ASP A 179 23.88 0.12 22.23
CA ASP A 179 24.67 -0.35 23.38
C ASP A 179 26.09 -0.81 22.98
N GLY A 180 26.48 -0.65 21.71
CA GLY A 180 27.83 -0.94 21.22
C GLY A 180 28.06 -2.40 20.81
N MET A 181 26.99 -3.13 20.50
CA MET A 181 27.00 -4.54 20.05
C MET A 181 26.53 -4.67 18.57
N PRO A 182 27.23 -4.06 17.60
CA PRO A 182 26.77 -4.00 16.22
C PRO A 182 26.82 -5.36 15.49
N GLU A 183 27.68 -6.29 15.89
CA GLU A 183 27.71 -7.64 15.33
C GLU A 183 26.43 -8.41 15.63
N GLU A 184 26.00 -8.42 16.89
CA GLU A 184 24.77 -9.05 17.36
C GLU A 184 23.54 -8.34 16.77
N ALA A 185 23.57 -7.01 16.67
CA ALA A 185 22.53 -6.23 16.00
C ALA A 185 22.32 -6.67 14.55
N VAL A 186 23.41 -6.89 13.80
CA VAL A 186 23.35 -7.36 12.40
C VAL A 186 22.77 -8.77 12.31
N GLU A 187 23.12 -9.66 13.23
CA GLU A 187 22.59 -11.03 13.25
C GLU A 187 21.07 -11.02 13.44
N VAL A 188 20.60 -10.38 14.51
CA VAL A 188 19.17 -10.25 14.84
C VAL A 188 18.41 -9.56 13.71
N ALA A 189 18.91 -8.42 13.21
CA ALA A 189 18.24 -7.68 12.15
C ALA A 189 18.19 -8.43 10.82
N SER A 190 19.21 -9.24 10.50
CA SER A 190 19.23 -10.04 9.27
C SER A 190 18.20 -11.17 9.29
N GLU A 191 18.04 -11.81 10.45
CA GLU A 191 17.00 -12.82 10.66
C GLU A 191 15.61 -12.18 10.48
N ILE A 192 15.35 -11.06 11.14
CA ILE A 192 14.08 -10.33 11.03
C ILE A 192 13.83 -9.88 9.60
N ALA A 193 14.83 -9.34 8.91
CA ALA A 193 14.71 -8.90 7.53
C ALA A 193 14.30 -10.03 6.57
N GLY A 194 14.66 -11.29 6.88
CA GLY A 194 14.17 -12.47 6.17
C GLY A 194 12.70 -12.79 6.44
N THR A 195 12.19 -12.46 7.63
CA THR A 195 10.77 -12.68 8.00
C THR A 195 9.82 -11.60 7.45
N ILE A 196 10.31 -10.36 7.27
CA ILE A 196 9.48 -9.21 6.85
C ILE A 196 9.73 -8.77 5.41
N GLU A 197 10.15 -9.67 4.52
CA GLU A 197 10.57 -9.37 3.14
C GLU A 197 9.53 -8.59 2.30
N ARG A 198 8.25 -8.63 2.67
CA ARG A 198 7.14 -7.94 1.99
C ARG A 198 6.65 -6.68 2.73
N SER A 199 7.31 -6.26 3.80
CA SER A 199 6.90 -5.10 4.60
C SER A 199 7.43 -3.77 4.03
N PRO A 200 6.68 -2.66 4.16
CA PRO A 200 7.07 -1.36 3.62
C PRO A 200 8.37 -0.79 4.23
N ASP A 201 8.72 -1.17 5.47
CA ASP A 201 9.85 -0.60 6.23
C ASP A 201 11.18 -1.37 6.08
N LEU A 202 11.19 -2.47 5.32
CA LEU A 202 12.37 -3.31 5.10
C LEU A 202 13.55 -2.54 4.49
N MET A 203 13.30 -1.49 3.70
CA MET A 203 14.34 -0.65 3.11
C MET A 203 15.20 0.03 4.16
N GLN A 204 14.57 0.62 5.18
CA GLN A 204 15.25 1.34 6.23
C GLN A 204 16.09 0.37 7.07
N LEU A 205 15.50 -0.76 7.47
CA LEU A 205 16.22 -1.81 8.20
C LEU A 205 17.44 -2.33 7.42
N ARG A 206 17.33 -2.55 6.09
CA ARG A 206 18.46 -2.98 5.26
C ARG A 206 19.55 -1.90 5.15
N ALA A 207 19.16 -0.63 5.09
CA ALA A 207 20.11 0.47 5.11
C ALA A 207 20.89 0.51 6.44
N ASP A 208 20.19 0.28 7.56
CA ASP A 208 20.80 0.18 8.89
C ASP A 208 21.74 -1.02 9.03
N ILE A 209 21.34 -2.20 8.55
CA ILE A 209 22.23 -3.38 8.47
C ILE A 209 23.50 -3.06 7.66
N ALA A 210 23.37 -2.38 6.51
CA ALA A 210 24.54 -2.01 5.71
C ALA A 210 25.45 -1.02 6.46
N ARG A 211 24.88 -0.05 7.19
CA ARG A 211 25.65 0.87 8.05
C ARG A 211 26.40 0.14 9.15
N TRP A 212 25.75 -0.78 9.86
CA TRP A 212 26.39 -1.57 10.91
C TRP A 212 27.47 -2.50 10.36
N GLN A 213 27.23 -3.17 9.23
CA GLN A 213 28.24 -3.97 8.55
C GLN A 213 29.49 -3.14 8.19
N LEU A 214 29.32 -1.90 7.71
CA LEU A 214 30.44 -0.99 7.45
C LEU A 214 31.20 -0.61 8.72
N ALA A 215 30.49 -0.31 9.82
CA ALA A 215 31.10 0.02 11.11
C ALA A 215 31.97 -1.13 11.66
N THR A 216 31.55 -2.37 11.42
CA THR A 216 32.31 -3.59 11.79
C THR A 216 33.37 -4.02 10.76
N GLY A 217 33.64 -3.21 9.73
CA GLY A 217 34.63 -3.50 8.69
C GLY A 217 34.20 -4.55 7.64
N LYS A 218 32.94 -5.00 7.64
CA LYS A 218 32.39 -6.03 6.74
C LYS A 218 31.94 -5.44 5.39
N ARG A 219 32.85 -4.74 4.70
CA ARG A 219 32.55 -4.00 3.45
C ARG A 219 31.85 -4.84 2.38
N ALA A 220 32.29 -6.07 2.14
CA ALA A 220 31.69 -6.93 1.12
C ALA A 220 30.23 -7.29 1.41
N GLN A 221 29.89 -7.47 2.69
CA GLN A 221 28.51 -7.75 3.11
C GLN A 221 27.63 -6.49 2.97
N ALA A 222 28.16 -5.32 3.33
CA ALA A 222 27.46 -4.06 3.15
C ALA A 222 27.12 -3.78 1.68
N VAL A 223 28.04 -4.07 0.75
CA VAL A 223 27.79 -3.97 -0.69
C VAL A 223 26.66 -4.91 -1.12
N LYS A 224 26.68 -6.17 -0.68
CA LYS A 224 25.59 -7.13 -0.97
C LYS A 224 24.24 -6.68 -0.41
N THR A 225 24.23 -6.08 0.77
CA THR A 225 23.01 -5.51 1.38
C THR A 225 22.50 -4.31 0.57
N LEU A 226 23.40 -3.46 0.07
CA LEU A 226 23.06 -2.34 -0.81
C LEU A 226 22.52 -2.81 -2.16
N GLU A 227 23.12 -3.81 -2.79
CA GLU A 227 22.62 -4.42 -4.03
C GLU A 227 21.17 -4.92 -3.89
N LYS A 228 20.85 -5.52 -2.74
CA LYS A 228 19.48 -5.93 -2.41
C LYS A 228 18.51 -4.74 -2.29
N ILE A 229 18.96 -3.60 -1.75
CA ILE A 229 18.16 -2.37 -1.70
C ILE A 229 17.90 -1.87 -3.13
N SER A 230 18.95 -1.79 -3.96
CA SER A 230 18.85 -1.36 -5.36
C SER A 230 17.94 -2.27 -6.19
N SER A 231 18.02 -3.60 -5.99
CA SER A 231 17.14 -4.56 -6.67
C SER A 231 15.67 -4.26 -6.40
N ILE A 232 15.30 -4.05 -5.13
CA ILE A 232 13.90 -3.80 -4.78
C ILE A 232 13.45 -2.41 -5.28
N GLN A 233 14.34 -1.40 -5.32
CA GLN A 233 14.03 -0.13 -5.96
C GLN A 233 13.78 -0.30 -7.46
N ASN A 234 14.61 -1.07 -8.15
CA ASN A 234 14.41 -1.38 -9.57
C ASN A 234 13.10 -2.14 -9.80
N ASP A 235 12.76 -3.11 -8.96
CA ASP A 235 11.49 -3.83 -9.04
C ASP A 235 10.29 -2.89 -8.86
N ARG A 236 10.38 -1.92 -7.94
CA ARG A 236 9.35 -0.88 -7.77
C ARG A 236 9.25 0.04 -8.99
N ILE A 237 10.38 0.48 -9.54
CA ILE A 237 10.41 1.29 -10.76
C ILE A 237 9.79 0.51 -11.92
N ASN A 238 10.14 -0.77 -12.07
CA ASN A 238 9.56 -1.63 -13.09
C ASN A 238 8.05 -1.79 -12.90
N MET A 239 7.57 -1.97 -11.67
CA MET A 239 6.14 -2.04 -11.36
C MET A 239 5.40 -0.73 -11.65
N ILE A 240 6.03 0.43 -11.37
CA ILE A 240 5.49 1.74 -11.73
C ILE A 240 5.43 1.89 -13.24
N ASN A 241 6.50 1.54 -13.96
CA ASN A 241 6.51 1.60 -15.42
C ASN A 241 5.48 0.65 -16.06
N ASP A 242 5.31 -0.55 -15.50
CA ASP A 242 4.25 -1.49 -15.92
C ASP A 242 2.86 -0.91 -15.66
N LEU A 243 2.67 -0.23 -14.53
CA LEU A 243 1.42 0.44 -14.19
C LEU A 243 1.17 1.65 -15.10
N ASP A 244 2.18 2.48 -15.36
CA ASP A 244 2.10 3.62 -16.28
C ASP A 244 1.75 3.13 -17.69
N LYS A 245 2.40 2.06 -18.15
CA LYS A 245 2.05 1.40 -19.41
C LYS A 245 0.61 0.87 -19.41
N GLN A 246 0.17 0.23 -18.32
CA GLN A 246 -1.22 -0.20 -18.18
C GLN A 246 -2.20 0.99 -18.16
N ILE A 247 -1.84 2.12 -17.57
CA ILE A 247 -2.64 3.35 -17.56
C ILE A 247 -2.71 3.95 -18.98
N GLU A 248 -1.61 3.94 -19.72
CA GLU A 248 -1.57 4.41 -21.12
C GLU A 248 -2.35 3.49 -22.07
N GLU A 249 -2.31 2.18 -21.85
CA GLU A 249 -3.00 1.16 -22.64
C GLU A 249 -4.47 1.00 -22.24
N THR A 250 -4.84 1.41 -21.02
CA THR A 250 -6.24 1.46 -20.60
C THR A 250 -6.90 2.66 -21.28
N PRO A 251 -7.98 2.45 -22.07
CA PRO A 251 -8.72 3.56 -22.64
C PRO A 251 -9.12 4.53 -21.53
N ARG A 252 -8.72 5.80 -21.65
CA ARG A 252 -9.14 6.84 -20.70
C ARG A 252 -10.66 6.75 -20.57
N GLU A 253 -11.15 6.39 -19.38
CA GLU A 253 -12.52 6.72 -19.06
C GLU A 253 -12.62 8.24 -19.25
N PRO A 254 -13.60 8.72 -20.02
CA PRO A 254 -13.77 10.15 -20.12
C PRO A 254 -13.92 10.65 -18.70
N ASP A 255 -13.12 11.66 -18.36
CA ASP A 255 -13.51 12.63 -17.36
C ASP A 255 -14.96 13.01 -17.70
N GLN A 256 -15.93 12.32 -17.07
CA GLN A 256 -17.31 12.76 -17.05
C GLN A 256 -17.32 13.93 -16.08
N VAL A 257 -16.58 14.99 -16.40
CA VAL A 257 -17.01 16.34 -16.08
C VAL A 257 -18.40 16.39 -16.68
N HIS A 258 -19.41 16.18 -15.86
CA HIS A 258 -20.81 16.25 -16.24
C HIS A 258 -21.05 17.64 -16.83
N ARG A 259 -20.84 17.76 -18.14
CA ARG A 259 -21.19 18.94 -18.91
C ARG A 259 -22.65 18.75 -19.25
N SER A 260 -23.50 19.56 -18.62
CA SER A 260 -24.90 19.62 -19.01
C SER A 260 -25.02 19.92 -20.51
N MET A 261 -26.02 19.34 -21.17
CA MET A 261 -26.27 19.59 -22.59
C MET A 261 -26.66 21.05 -22.86
N PHE A 262 -27.00 21.83 -21.83
CA PHE A 262 -27.48 23.21 -21.92
C PHE A 262 -26.40 24.27 -21.59
N GLN A 263 -25.10 23.97 -21.78
CA GLN A 263 -24.04 24.92 -21.48
C GLN A 263 -24.14 26.26 -22.24
N ALA A 264 -24.05 27.36 -21.48
CA ALA A 264 -23.91 28.71 -22.01
C ALA A 264 -22.58 28.87 -22.78
N PRO A 265 -22.49 29.79 -23.75
CA PRO A 265 -21.23 30.02 -24.46
C PRO A 265 -20.15 30.51 -23.50
N GLU A 266 -18.89 30.13 -23.73
CA GLU A 266 -17.76 30.67 -22.96
C GLU A 266 -17.77 32.21 -23.00
N GLY A 267 -17.83 32.85 -21.82
CA GLY A 267 -17.88 34.31 -21.68
C GLY A 267 -19.28 34.92 -21.50
N THR A 268 -20.33 34.10 -21.32
CA THR A 268 -21.71 34.59 -21.11
C THR A 268 -22.11 34.43 -19.65
N GLU A 269 -22.78 35.43 -19.08
CA GLU A 269 -23.30 35.34 -17.70
C GLU A 269 -24.34 34.21 -17.57
N PRO A 270 -24.33 33.45 -16.46
CA PRO A 270 -25.29 32.38 -16.23
C PRO A 270 -26.71 32.97 -16.16
N GLN A 271 -27.52 32.68 -17.19
CA GLN A 271 -28.94 33.03 -17.18
C GLN A 271 -29.72 32.05 -16.30
N THR A 272 -30.64 32.59 -15.49
CA THR A 272 -31.59 31.79 -14.73
C THR A 272 -32.68 31.28 -15.68
N PHE A 273 -32.67 29.98 -15.95
CA PHE A 273 -33.75 29.33 -16.68
C PHE A 273 -35.06 29.37 -15.90
N ASP A 274 -36.17 29.34 -16.62
CA ASP A 274 -37.47 29.08 -16.02
C ASP A 274 -37.53 27.63 -15.48
N PRO A 275 -38.48 27.31 -14.58
CA PRO A 275 -38.60 25.96 -14.01
C PRO A 275 -38.85 24.84 -15.04
N GLN A 276 -39.44 25.16 -16.21
CA GLN A 276 -39.74 24.17 -17.24
C GLN A 276 -38.47 23.80 -18.02
N MET A 277 -37.63 24.77 -18.32
CA MET A 277 -36.32 24.60 -18.96
C MET A 277 -35.34 23.84 -18.06
N ILE A 278 -35.38 24.08 -16.75
CA ILE A 278 -34.61 23.29 -15.78
C ILE A 278 -35.04 21.82 -15.81
N SER A 279 -36.36 21.55 -15.79
CA SER A 279 -36.88 20.18 -15.87
C SER A 279 -36.51 19.48 -17.17
N LEU A 280 -36.58 20.20 -18.30
CA LEU A 280 -36.17 19.68 -19.61
C LEU A 280 -34.68 19.32 -19.62
N GLN A 281 -33.84 20.20 -19.07
CA GLN A 281 -32.40 19.98 -18.96
C GLN A 281 -32.08 18.71 -18.16
N GLU A 282 -32.69 18.55 -16.98
CA GLU A 282 -32.48 17.37 -16.14
C GLU A 282 -32.89 16.07 -16.84
N GLU A 283 -34.02 16.09 -17.56
CA GLU A 283 -34.52 14.91 -18.28
C GLU A 283 -33.63 14.55 -19.47
N VAL A 284 -33.20 15.53 -20.25
CA VAL A 284 -32.27 15.35 -21.38
C VAL A 284 -30.91 14.85 -20.89
N ASP A 285 -30.35 15.47 -19.85
CA ASP A 285 -29.09 15.04 -19.25
C ASP A 285 -29.21 13.58 -18.74
N SER A 286 -30.35 13.21 -18.15
CA SER A 286 -30.60 11.83 -17.73
C SER A 286 -30.70 10.86 -18.91
N LEU A 287 -31.39 11.22 -19.99
CA LEU A 287 -31.51 10.39 -21.18
C LEU A 287 -30.15 10.18 -21.86
N VAL A 288 -29.29 11.20 -21.89
CA VAL A 288 -27.93 11.08 -22.43
C VAL A 288 -27.04 10.20 -21.54
N ARG A 289 -27.12 10.34 -20.22
CA ARG A 289 -26.42 9.44 -19.28
C ARG A 289 -26.81 7.98 -19.48
N ASP A 290 -28.09 7.73 -19.74
CA ASP A 290 -28.62 6.40 -20.03
C ASP A 290 -28.35 5.92 -21.47
N HIS A 291 -27.57 6.68 -22.27
CA HIS A 291 -27.29 6.41 -23.69
C HIS A 291 -28.56 6.36 -24.58
N LYS A 292 -29.66 6.97 -24.15
CA LYS A 292 -30.93 7.07 -24.88
C LYS A 292 -30.95 8.32 -25.77
N PHE A 293 -29.92 8.49 -26.60
CA PHE A 293 -29.70 9.68 -27.42
C PHE A 293 -30.89 10.00 -28.34
N ALA A 294 -31.50 9.00 -28.97
CA ALA A 294 -32.67 9.19 -29.83
C ALA A 294 -33.87 9.80 -29.08
N LYS A 295 -34.10 9.37 -27.83
CA LYS A 295 -35.18 9.91 -26.98
C LYS A 295 -34.88 11.32 -26.52
N ALA A 296 -33.61 11.60 -26.18
CA ALA A 296 -33.17 12.95 -25.83
C ALA A 296 -33.41 13.94 -26.99
N LYS A 297 -33.04 13.56 -28.23
CA LYS A 297 -33.30 14.38 -29.42
C LYS A 297 -34.78 14.56 -29.69
N GLU A 298 -35.58 13.49 -29.58
CA GLU A 298 -37.04 13.57 -29.76
C GLU A 298 -37.68 14.55 -28.78
N LEU A 299 -37.26 14.50 -27.50
CA LEU A 299 -37.75 15.40 -26.46
C LEU A 299 -37.39 16.86 -26.77
N LEU A 300 -36.14 17.13 -27.14
CA LEU A 300 -35.68 18.47 -27.51
C LEU A 300 -36.41 19.02 -28.76
N LEU A 301 -36.63 18.18 -29.78
CA LEU A 301 -37.36 18.58 -30.99
C LEU A 301 -38.84 18.86 -30.72
N LYS A 302 -39.48 18.09 -29.83
CA LYS A 302 -40.85 18.33 -29.38
C LYS A 302 -40.97 19.68 -28.67
N GLU A 303 -40.04 19.97 -27.76
CA GLU A 303 -40.06 21.23 -27.02
C GLU A 303 -39.79 22.43 -27.94
N LYS A 304 -38.87 22.30 -28.90
CA LYS A 304 -38.61 23.32 -29.92
C LYS A 304 -39.86 23.66 -30.74
N ALA A 305 -40.67 22.67 -31.07
CA ALA A 305 -41.86 22.87 -31.90
C ALA A 305 -43.02 23.59 -31.19
N ILE A 306 -43.01 23.62 -29.86
CA ILE A 306 -44.06 24.24 -29.03
C ILE A 306 -43.71 25.70 -28.69
N ARG A 307 -42.42 26.06 -28.69
CA ARG A 307 -41.94 27.39 -28.31
C ARG A 307 -41.85 28.34 -29.51
N GLU A 308 -42.12 29.62 -29.26
CA GLU A 308 -41.85 30.69 -30.21
C GLU A 308 -40.34 30.97 -30.29
N GLU A 309 -39.87 31.48 -31.44
CA GLU A 309 -38.45 31.80 -31.63
C GLU A 309 -37.95 32.78 -30.57
N GLY A 310 -36.89 32.40 -29.85
CA GLY A 310 -36.33 33.18 -28.76
C GLY A 310 -35.09 32.53 -28.11
N PRO A 311 -34.54 33.12 -27.04
CA PRO A 311 -33.31 32.65 -26.40
C PRO A 311 -33.34 31.18 -26.00
N GLU A 312 -34.49 30.69 -25.54
CA GLU A 312 -34.70 29.30 -25.13
C GLU A 312 -34.59 28.31 -26.30
N THR A 313 -35.05 28.70 -27.49
CA THR A 313 -34.90 27.86 -28.70
C THR A 313 -33.45 27.74 -29.14
N GLU A 314 -32.61 28.76 -28.88
CA GLU A 314 -31.15 28.68 -29.13
C GLU A 314 -30.45 27.70 -28.17
N TYR A 315 -30.89 27.66 -26.90
CA TYR A 315 -30.40 26.67 -25.93
C TYR A 315 -30.80 25.25 -26.33
N ILE A 316 -32.03 25.04 -26.82
CA ILE A 316 -32.48 23.75 -27.32
C ILE A 316 -31.67 23.31 -28.54
N ASP A 317 -31.39 24.22 -29.48
CA ASP A 317 -30.56 23.92 -30.66
C ASP A 317 -29.12 23.53 -30.30
N ARG A 318 -28.58 24.18 -29.27
CA ARG A 318 -27.29 23.78 -28.73
C ARG A 318 -27.33 22.43 -28.02
N ALA A 319 -28.36 22.18 -27.22
CA ALA A 319 -28.55 20.90 -26.57
C ALA A 319 -28.65 19.77 -27.60
N LEU A 320 -29.36 19.98 -28.73
CA LEU A 320 -29.39 19.03 -29.83
C LEU A 320 -28.00 18.75 -30.39
N LYS A 321 -27.20 19.79 -30.66
CA LYS A 321 -25.82 19.64 -31.12
C LYS A 321 -24.95 18.89 -30.11
N ASN A 322 -25.08 19.20 -28.82
CA ASN A 322 -24.31 18.54 -27.76
C ASN A 322 -24.71 17.06 -27.61
N VAL A 323 -25.99 16.73 -27.80
CA VAL A 323 -26.48 15.34 -27.82
C VAL A 323 -25.93 14.59 -29.05
N ASP A 324 -25.85 15.23 -30.21
CA ASP A 324 -25.20 14.65 -31.41
C ASP A 324 -23.71 14.37 -31.16
N GLU A 325 -22.97 15.35 -30.65
CA GLU A 325 -21.54 15.21 -30.32
C GLU A 325 -21.32 14.10 -29.27
N ALA A 326 -22.16 14.04 -28.23
CA ALA A 326 -22.12 12.99 -27.21
C ALA A 326 -22.42 11.60 -27.78
N GLN A 327 -23.38 11.49 -28.71
CA GLN A 327 -23.69 10.22 -29.38
C GLN A 327 -22.51 9.76 -30.25
N THR A 328 -21.93 10.65 -31.07
CA THR A 328 -20.77 10.30 -31.90
C THR A 328 -19.59 9.86 -31.05
N ALA A 329 -19.28 10.58 -29.97
CA ALA A 329 -18.21 10.19 -29.04
C ALA A 329 -18.49 8.82 -28.39
N TYR A 330 -19.73 8.54 -27.99
CA TYR A 330 -20.12 7.23 -27.46
C TYR A 330 -19.94 6.11 -28.50
N GLU A 331 -20.36 6.32 -29.74
CA GLU A 331 -20.23 5.33 -30.82
C GLU A 331 -18.77 5.05 -31.18
N GLU A 332 -17.92 6.08 -31.24
CA GLU A 332 -16.48 5.94 -31.45
C GLU A 332 -15.82 5.18 -30.29
N ASN A 333 -16.16 5.51 -29.05
CA ASN A 333 -15.67 4.80 -27.87
C ASN A 333 -16.09 3.33 -27.87
N MET A 334 -17.34 3.03 -28.25
CA MET A 334 -17.80 1.65 -28.38
C MET A 334 -17.03 0.88 -29.46
N LYS A 335 -16.66 1.52 -30.57
CA LYS A 335 -15.81 0.90 -31.59
C LYS A 335 -14.41 0.60 -31.07
N ILE A 336 -13.79 1.54 -30.35
CA ILE A 336 -12.47 1.35 -29.72
C ILE A 336 -12.55 0.21 -28.70
N LYS A 337 -13.59 0.21 -27.86
CA LYS A 337 -13.85 -0.81 -26.84
C LYS A 337 -13.93 -2.21 -27.46
N LEU A 338 -14.70 -2.36 -28.54
CA LEU A 338 -14.84 -3.61 -29.29
C LEU A 338 -13.54 -4.05 -29.99
N ALA A 339 -12.78 -3.10 -30.55
CA ALA A 339 -11.49 -3.40 -31.18
C ALA A 339 -10.48 -3.94 -30.15
N TYR A 340 -10.39 -3.29 -28.99
CA TYR A 340 -9.56 -3.75 -27.87
C TYR A 340 -9.96 -5.14 -27.38
N GLN A 341 -11.27 -5.39 -27.21
CA GLN A 341 -11.78 -6.71 -26.82
C GLN A 341 -11.35 -7.78 -27.82
N LYS A 342 -11.51 -7.51 -29.12
CA LYS A 342 -11.14 -8.44 -30.18
C LYS A 342 -9.64 -8.72 -30.21
N GLU A 343 -8.80 -7.70 -30.05
CA GLU A 343 -7.35 -7.85 -30.02
C GLU A 343 -6.86 -8.62 -28.79
N THR A 344 -7.39 -8.29 -27.61
CA THR A 344 -7.06 -8.97 -26.34
C THR A 344 -7.50 -10.43 -26.38
N PHE A 345 -8.70 -10.71 -26.88
CA PHE A 345 -9.18 -12.07 -27.08
C PHE A 345 -8.31 -12.84 -28.09
N GLY A 346 -7.97 -12.24 -29.24
CA GLY A 346 -7.07 -12.86 -30.22
C GLY A 346 -5.65 -13.12 -29.67
N THR A 347 -5.20 -12.32 -28.70
CA THR A 347 -3.93 -12.55 -27.99
C THR A 347 -4.06 -13.74 -27.04
N ALA A 348 -5.17 -13.85 -26.32
CA ALA A 348 -5.46 -15.01 -25.49
C ALA A 348 -5.56 -16.31 -26.31
N GLU A 349 -6.15 -16.27 -27.51
CA GLU A 349 -6.20 -17.43 -28.42
C GLU A 349 -4.80 -17.90 -28.82
N LYS A 350 -3.91 -16.97 -29.19
CA LYS A 350 -2.51 -17.30 -29.53
C LYS A 350 -1.77 -17.93 -28.35
N LEU A 351 -1.90 -17.34 -27.16
CA LEU A 351 -1.28 -17.90 -25.94
C LEU A 351 -1.80 -19.31 -25.64
N PHE A 352 -3.09 -19.56 -25.90
CA PHE A 352 -3.69 -20.87 -25.71
C PHE A 352 -3.13 -21.89 -26.71
N GLU A 353 -3.00 -21.51 -27.98
CA GLU A 353 -2.38 -22.33 -29.04
C GLU A 353 -0.90 -22.65 -28.75
N GLU A 354 -0.19 -21.72 -28.13
CA GLU A 354 1.20 -21.89 -27.67
C GLU A 354 1.32 -22.71 -26.36
N GLU A 355 0.21 -23.23 -25.84
CA GLU A 355 0.10 -23.95 -24.56
C GLU A 355 0.52 -23.10 -23.32
N ASP A 356 0.59 -21.77 -23.46
CA ASP A 356 0.70 -20.86 -22.33
C ASP A 356 -0.68 -20.59 -21.73
N TYR A 357 -1.20 -21.63 -21.08
CA TYR A 357 -2.51 -21.58 -20.41
C TYR A 357 -2.54 -20.56 -19.27
N GLN A 358 -1.40 -20.32 -18.60
CA GLN A 358 -1.35 -19.34 -17.51
C GLN A 358 -1.40 -17.91 -18.07
N GLY A 359 -0.67 -17.62 -19.15
CA GLY A 359 -0.77 -16.38 -19.90
C GLY A 359 -2.19 -16.14 -20.40
N THR A 360 -2.82 -17.16 -20.99
CA THR A 360 -4.21 -17.12 -21.46
C THR A 360 -5.17 -16.70 -20.35
N ILE A 361 -5.12 -17.36 -19.18
CA ILE A 361 -6.01 -17.05 -18.05
C ILE A 361 -5.80 -15.61 -17.55
N LYS A 362 -4.55 -15.14 -17.48
CA LYS A 362 -4.23 -13.77 -17.06
C LYS A 362 -4.77 -12.73 -18.05
N THR A 363 -4.57 -12.93 -19.34
CA THR A 363 -5.06 -12.04 -20.40
C THR A 363 -6.59 -11.96 -20.38
N LEU A 364 -7.28 -13.09 -20.22
CA LEU A 364 -8.74 -13.11 -20.12
C LEU A 364 -9.24 -12.50 -18.81
N ALA A 365 -8.53 -12.65 -17.69
CA ALA A 365 -8.89 -11.98 -16.44
C ALA A 365 -8.78 -10.44 -16.54
N MET A 366 -7.85 -9.92 -17.36
CA MET A 366 -7.75 -8.49 -17.65
C MET A 366 -8.94 -8.00 -18.49
N LEU A 367 -9.36 -8.79 -19.47
CA LEU A 367 -10.54 -8.50 -20.29
C LEU A 367 -11.83 -8.51 -19.43
N GLU A 368 -11.96 -9.47 -18.52
CA GLU A 368 -13.09 -9.58 -17.58
C GLU A 368 -13.24 -8.32 -16.71
N LYS A 369 -12.13 -7.80 -16.17
CA LYS A 369 -12.14 -6.60 -15.33
C LYS A 369 -12.53 -5.32 -16.07
N THR A 370 -12.17 -5.21 -17.34
CA THR A 370 -12.36 -3.98 -18.12
C THR A 370 -13.74 -3.92 -18.77
N GLN A 371 -14.26 -5.05 -19.26
CA GLN A 371 -15.46 -5.06 -20.11
C GLN A 371 -16.42 -6.22 -19.86
N GLY A 372 -16.06 -7.17 -18.99
CA GLY A 372 -16.72 -8.46 -18.87
C GLY A 372 -16.27 -9.44 -19.96
N LEU A 373 -16.59 -10.73 -19.77
CA LEU A 373 -16.31 -11.77 -20.76
C LEU A 373 -17.57 -12.11 -21.53
N ASP A 374 -17.43 -12.25 -22.85
CA ASP A 374 -18.43 -12.92 -23.66
C ASP A 374 -18.32 -14.45 -23.51
N ALA A 375 -19.29 -15.18 -24.08
CA ALA A 375 -19.36 -16.63 -23.95
C ALA A 375 -18.12 -17.35 -24.52
N ALA A 376 -17.51 -16.82 -25.59
CA ALA A 376 -16.34 -17.42 -26.21
C ALA A 376 -15.09 -17.22 -25.33
N ALA A 377 -14.94 -16.04 -24.74
CA ALA A 377 -13.87 -15.72 -23.81
C ALA A 377 -13.98 -16.51 -22.50
N MET A 378 -15.20 -16.74 -22.00
CA MET A 378 -15.44 -17.63 -20.85
C MET A 378 -15.04 -19.07 -21.17
N ASP A 379 -15.50 -19.63 -22.29
CA ASP A 379 -15.17 -20.99 -22.71
C ASP A 379 -13.65 -21.19 -22.89
N LEU A 380 -12.96 -20.23 -23.51
CA LEU A 380 -11.51 -20.29 -23.67
C LEU A 380 -10.78 -20.28 -22.31
N ARG A 381 -11.25 -19.45 -21.36
CA ARG A 381 -10.68 -19.39 -20.00
C ARG A 381 -10.85 -20.73 -19.29
N ASP A 382 -12.03 -21.32 -19.37
CA ASP A 382 -12.33 -22.59 -18.70
C ASP A 382 -11.50 -23.73 -19.30
N ARG A 383 -11.37 -23.79 -20.63
CA ARG A 383 -10.46 -24.74 -21.31
C ARG A 383 -9.00 -24.52 -20.92
N ALA A 384 -8.54 -23.27 -20.83
CA ALA A 384 -7.17 -22.97 -20.40
C ALA A 384 -6.91 -23.45 -18.97
N MET A 385 -7.86 -23.20 -18.07
CA MET A 385 -7.80 -23.65 -16.68
C MET A 385 -7.73 -25.18 -16.58
N GLU A 386 -8.59 -25.88 -17.30
CA GLU A 386 -8.59 -27.35 -17.32
C GLU A 386 -7.26 -27.92 -17.83
N ASN A 387 -6.72 -27.39 -18.93
CA ASN A 387 -5.45 -27.84 -19.49
C ASN A 387 -4.27 -27.55 -18.56
N LEU A 388 -4.23 -26.37 -17.93
CA LEU A 388 -3.21 -26.03 -16.93
C LEU A 388 -3.23 -27.00 -15.75
N ILE A 389 -4.41 -27.27 -15.19
CA ILE A 389 -4.58 -28.19 -14.06
C ILE A 389 -4.15 -29.60 -14.47
N ASN A 390 -4.54 -30.07 -15.66
CA ASN A 390 -4.13 -31.39 -16.13
C ASN A 390 -2.61 -31.49 -16.33
N ARG A 391 -1.96 -30.46 -16.89
CA ARG A 391 -0.51 -30.40 -17.07
C ARG A 391 0.24 -30.49 -15.74
N GLU A 392 -0.10 -29.62 -14.80
CA GLU A 392 0.57 -29.59 -13.49
C GLU A 392 0.25 -30.83 -12.65
N ARG A 393 -0.97 -31.39 -12.75
CA ARG A 393 -1.30 -32.67 -12.12
C ARG A 393 -0.46 -33.82 -12.66
N ASN A 394 -0.26 -33.89 -13.98
CA ASN A 394 0.57 -34.92 -14.59
C ASN A 394 2.04 -34.77 -14.15
N ARG A 395 2.56 -33.54 -14.11
CA ARG A 395 3.88 -33.23 -13.56
C ARG A 395 4.02 -33.69 -12.09
N ALA A 396 3.00 -33.42 -11.25
CA ALA A 396 2.99 -33.91 -9.87
C ALA A 396 3.00 -35.44 -9.80
N ALA A 397 2.28 -36.12 -10.70
CA ALA A 397 2.27 -37.59 -10.78
C ALA A 397 3.63 -38.16 -11.22
N GLU A 398 4.34 -37.52 -12.16
CA GLU A 398 5.69 -37.92 -12.56
C GLU A 398 6.67 -37.84 -11.39
N ILE A 399 6.65 -36.73 -10.65
CA ILE A 399 7.48 -36.52 -9.44
C ILE A 399 7.14 -37.58 -8.38
N PHE A 400 5.85 -37.88 -8.18
CA PHE A 400 5.42 -38.93 -7.28
C PHE A 400 5.96 -40.31 -7.68
N LEU A 401 5.92 -40.66 -8.97
CA LEU A 401 6.47 -41.91 -9.47
C LEU A 401 8.00 -41.97 -9.34
N GLU A 402 8.69 -40.85 -9.53
CA GLU A 402 10.12 -40.73 -9.27
C GLU A 402 10.44 -40.99 -7.79
N ALA A 403 9.67 -40.38 -6.88
CA ALA A 403 9.79 -40.61 -5.43
C ALA A 403 9.65 -42.09 -5.07
N LYS A 404 8.68 -42.81 -5.66
CA LYS A 404 8.50 -44.25 -5.40
C LYS A 404 9.68 -45.11 -5.83
N LYS A 405 10.40 -44.71 -6.89
CA LYS A 405 11.58 -45.42 -7.40
C LYS A 405 12.86 -45.06 -6.65
N ASN A 406 12.86 -43.95 -5.91
CA ASN A 406 14.03 -43.47 -5.20
C ASN A 406 14.30 -44.29 -3.92
N LYS A 407 15.56 -44.67 -3.72
CA LYS A 407 16.00 -45.48 -2.58
C LYS A 407 16.45 -44.65 -1.38
N ASP A 408 16.82 -43.39 -1.59
CA ASP A 408 17.24 -42.48 -0.52
C ASP A 408 15.99 -41.94 0.21
N PRO A 409 15.80 -42.23 1.51
CA PRO A 409 14.64 -41.79 2.26
C PRO A 409 14.47 -40.26 2.30
N LYS A 410 15.57 -39.50 2.40
CA LYS A 410 15.51 -38.02 2.47
C LYS A 410 15.02 -37.45 1.14
N LYS A 411 15.67 -37.86 0.04
CA LYS A 411 15.29 -37.41 -1.30
C LYS A 411 13.89 -37.88 -1.70
N LYS A 412 13.47 -39.06 -1.23
CA LYS A 412 12.11 -39.57 -1.42
C LYS A 412 11.07 -38.68 -0.73
N LYS A 413 11.34 -38.25 0.51
CA LYS A 413 10.48 -37.30 1.23
C LYS A 413 10.34 -35.97 0.48
N GLU A 414 11.46 -35.39 0.07
CA GLU A 414 11.48 -34.12 -0.68
C GLU A 414 10.65 -34.19 -1.98
N LEU A 415 10.76 -35.30 -2.73
CA LEU A 415 9.99 -35.50 -3.96
C LEU A 415 8.49 -35.64 -3.67
N PHE A 416 8.10 -36.38 -2.63
CA PHE A 416 6.68 -36.45 -2.25
C PHE A 416 6.15 -35.10 -1.78
N GLU A 417 6.88 -34.35 -0.96
CA GLU A 417 6.50 -33.00 -0.54
C GLU A 417 6.35 -32.06 -1.74
N THR A 418 7.25 -32.16 -2.73
CA THR A 418 7.16 -31.40 -3.98
C THR A 418 5.90 -31.75 -4.76
N SER A 419 5.60 -33.03 -4.94
CA SER A 419 4.37 -33.50 -5.59
C SER A 419 3.11 -33.00 -4.86
N TYR A 420 3.09 -33.11 -3.53
CA TYR A 420 2.00 -32.62 -2.69
C TYR A 420 1.79 -31.11 -2.84
N ASN A 421 2.86 -30.33 -2.80
CA ASN A 421 2.81 -28.87 -2.88
C ASN A 421 2.29 -28.38 -4.25
N ILE A 422 2.62 -29.07 -5.35
CA ILE A 422 2.05 -28.76 -6.67
C ILE A 422 0.53 -28.97 -6.64
N LEU A 423 0.06 -30.11 -6.13
CA LEU A 423 -1.38 -30.40 -6.06
C LEU A 423 -2.13 -29.44 -5.12
N LYS A 424 -1.54 -29.13 -3.97
CA LYS A 424 -2.09 -28.16 -3.00
C LYS A 424 -2.27 -26.79 -3.64
N LYS A 425 -1.24 -26.30 -4.33
CA LYS A 425 -1.29 -25.03 -5.03
C LYS A 425 -2.41 -24.97 -6.07
N LEU A 426 -2.63 -26.05 -6.82
CA LEU A 426 -3.74 -26.10 -7.79
C LEU A 426 -5.13 -25.99 -7.12
N VAL A 427 -5.31 -26.57 -5.93
CA VAL A 427 -6.57 -26.47 -5.18
C VAL A 427 -6.78 -25.06 -4.62
N GLU A 428 -5.70 -24.42 -4.16
CA GLU A 428 -5.72 -23.05 -3.63
C GLU A 428 -5.95 -22.01 -4.73
N ASP A 429 -5.27 -22.14 -5.86
CA ASP A 429 -5.36 -21.20 -6.99
C ASP A 429 -6.68 -21.37 -7.77
N TYR A 430 -7.26 -22.58 -7.81
CA TYR A 430 -8.47 -22.89 -8.58
C TYR A 430 -9.56 -23.60 -7.75
N PRO A 431 -10.10 -22.95 -6.70
CA PRO A 431 -11.02 -23.59 -5.75
C PRO A 431 -12.40 -23.92 -6.33
N ALA A 432 -12.76 -23.34 -7.48
CA ALA A 432 -13.99 -23.59 -8.22
C ALA A 432 -13.81 -24.62 -9.36
N SER A 433 -12.62 -25.19 -9.53
CA SER A 433 -12.36 -26.15 -10.60
C SER A 433 -13.20 -27.43 -10.43
N PRO A 434 -13.78 -27.98 -11.52
CA PRO A 434 -14.45 -29.29 -11.48
C PRO A 434 -13.49 -30.44 -11.12
N LEU A 435 -12.17 -30.24 -11.23
CA LEU A 435 -11.15 -31.23 -10.90
C LEU A 435 -10.73 -31.22 -9.43
N LYS A 436 -11.27 -30.31 -8.60
CA LYS A 436 -10.87 -30.12 -7.21
C LYS A 436 -10.91 -31.41 -6.38
N GLU A 437 -12.02 -32.15 -6.42
CA GLU A 437 -12.16 -33.40 -5.64
C GLU A 437 -11.10 -34.43 -6.02
N LYS A 438 -10.75 -34.51 -7.31
CA LYS A 438 -9.70 -35.39 -7.81
C LYS A 438 -8.32 -34.95 -7.33
N LEU A 439 -8.05 -33.64 -7.28
CA LEU A 439 -6.79 -33.11 -6.74
C LEU A 439 -6.67 -33.40 -5.24
N ILE A 440 -7.74 -33.21 -4.46
CA ILE A 440 -7.78 -33.53 -3.02
C ILE A 440 -7.51 -35.02 -2.79
N SER A 441 -8.14 -35.90 -3.57
CA SER A 441 -7.89 -37.34 -3.52
C SER A 441 -6.43 -37.68 -3.81
N ASN A 442 -5.83 -37.09 -4.85
CA ASN A 442 -4.41 -37.27 -5.15
C ASN A 442 -3.50 -36.77 -4.01
N MET A 443 -3.81 -35.62 -3.40
CA MET A 443 -3.06 -35.10 -2.26
C MET A 443 -3.08 -36.08 -1.09
N ALA A 444 -4.24 -36.68 -0.78
CA ALA A 444 -4.37 -37.67 0.29
C ALA A 444 -3.50 -38.91 0.02
N ILE A 445 -3.39 -39.35 -1.24
CA ILE A 445 -2.51 -40.47 -1.63
C ILE A 445 -1.04 -40.11 -1.38
N VAL A 446 -0.60 -38.91 -1.79
CA VAL A 446 0.79 -38.47 -1.57
C VAL A 446 1.09 -38.35 -0.08
N GLN A 447 0.18 -37.74 0.69
CA GLN A 447 0.30 -37.59 2.14
C GLN A 447 0.47 -38.94 2.85
N GLY A 448 -0.35 -39.94 2.48
CA GLY A 448 -0.23 -41.28 3.04
C GLY A 448 1.09 -41.99 2.71
N GLU A 449 1.79 -41.62 1.63
CA GLU A 449 3.14 -42.13 1.35
C GLU A 449 4.22 -41.38 2.14
N ILE A 450 4.04 -40.08 2.42
CA ILE A 450 4.92 -39.29 3.29
C ILE A 450 4.90 -39.87 4.71
N GLU A 451 3.73 -40.20 5.24
CA GLU A 451 3.54 -40.73 6.60
C GLU A 451 4.13 -42.13 6.80
N LYS A 452 4.38 -42.88 5.72
CA LYS A 452 5.03 -44.20 5.77
C LYS A 452 6.56 -44.11 5.80
N LEU A 453 7.13 -42.93 5.60
CA LEU A 453 8.58 -42.77 5.65
C LEU A 453 9.08 -42.80 7.10
N PRO A 454 10.23 -43.45 7.35
CA PRO A 454 10.82 -43.61 8.68
C PRO A 454 11.35 -42.30 9.28
#